data_AF-A0A8T9CD36-F1
#
_entry.id   AF-A0A8T9CD36-F1
#
_cell.length_a   1.000
_cell.length_b   1.000
_cell.length_c   1.000
_cell.angle_alpha   90.00
_cell.angle_beta   90.00
_cell.angle_gamma   90.00
#
_symmetry.space_group_name_H-M   'P 1'
#
loop_
_entity.id
_entity.type
_entity.pdbx_description
1 polymer ?
#
loop_
_entity_poly.entity_id
_entity_poly.type
_entity_poly.pdbx_seq_one_letter_code
_entity_poly.pdbx_strand_id
1 'polypeptide(L)'
;MPRLPAARSFANSNGVIGGVAVTASAAPLLFFLPGFEERLAAQAAKWGPRWNRSFSQVAPRMERGAAKVEPRMQKGVKAIEPPLKRAAIAIDRNIKFALNSSRK
;
A
#
# COMPACT_ATOMS: atom_id res chain seq x y z
N MET A 1 -21.03 -48.65 -5.73
CA MET A 1 -21.12 -47.19 -5.51
C MET A 1 -19.79 -46.56 -5.88
N PRO A 2 -19.73 -45.54 -6.76
CA PRO A 2 -18.45 -44.92 -7.13
C PRO A 2 -17.94 -44.05 -5.97
N ARG A 3 -16.65 -44.17 -5.65
CA ARG A 3 -15.99 -43.41 -4.57
C ARG A 3 -15.60 -42.03 -5.11
N LEU A 4 -16.11 -40.97 -4.47
CA LEU A 4 -15.72 -39.59 -4.80
C LEU A 4 -14.20 -39.41 -4.56
N PRO A 5 -13.48 -38.72 -5.46
CA PRO A 5 -12.07 -38.45 -5.26
C PRO A 5 -11.88 -37.61 -3.99
N ALA A 6 -10.95 -38.04 -3.13
CA ALA A 6 -10.62 -37.35 -1.89
C ALA A 6 -10.32 -35.88 -2.19
N ALA A 7 -10.98 -34.98 -1.45
CA ALA A 7 -10.73 -33.55 -1.51
C ALA A 7 -9.23 -33.32 -1.33
N ARG A 8 -8.55 -32.92 -2.42
CA ARG A 8 -7.15 -32.50 -2.38
C ARG A 8 -7.10 -31.26 -1.50
N SER A 9 -6.78 -31.45 -0.22
CA SER A 9 -6.43 -30.37 0.67
C SER A 9 -5.33 -29.53 0.02
N PHE A 10 -5.57 -28.23 -0.10
CA PHE A 10 -4.64 -27.20 -0.59
C PHE A 10 -3.33 -27.07 0.22
N ALA A 11 -3.00 -28.05 1.06
CA ALA A 11 -1.86 -28.04 1.96
C ALA A 11 -0.51 -28.22 1.23
N ASN A 12 -0.48 -28.88 0.07
CA ASN A 12 0.79 -29.41 -0.47
C ASN A 12 1.25 -28.80 -1.81
N SER A 13 0.61 -27.76 -2.33
CA SER A 13 1.11 -27.07 -3.54
C SER A 13 0.97 -25.56 -3.41
N ASN A 14 2.08 -24.88 -3.14
CA ASN A 14 2.25 -23.43 -3.36
C ASN A 14 1.06 -22.56 -2.94
N GLY A 15 0.45 -22.85 -1.78
CA GLY A 15 -0.69 -22.13 -1.21
C GLY A 15 -0.37 -20.71 -0.73
N VAL A 16 0.84 -20.19 -0.99
CA VAL A 16 1.23 -18.83 -0.60
C VAL A 16 0.41 -17.79 -1.35
N ILE A 17 0.10 -18.01 -2.63
CA ILE A 17 -0.62 -17.03 -3.45
C ILE A 17 -2.10 -16.98 -3.08
N GLY A 18 -2.74 -18.14 -2.91
CA GLY A 18 -4.13 -18.22 -2.44
C GLY A 18 -4.31 -17.81 -0.97
N GLY A 19 -3.37 -18.20 -0.11
CA GLY A 19 -3.38 -17.84 1.31
C GLY A 19 -3.24 -16.33 1.53
N VAL A 20 -2.31 -15.66 0.86
CA VAL A 20 -2.07 -14.21 1.05
C VAL A 20 -3.24 -13.36 0.54
N ALA A 21 -3.83 -13.72 -0.60
CA ALA A 21 -4.97 -12.99 -1.16
C ALA A 21 -6.22 -13.09 -0.26
N VAL A 22 -6.53 -14.28 0.26
CA VAL A 22 -7.66 -14.50 1.17
C VAL A 22 -7.41 -13.84 2.53
N THR A 23 -6.18 -13.86 3.04
CA THR A 23 -5.84 -13.26 4.35
C THR A 23 -5.92 -11.74 4.31
N ALA A 24 -5.55 -11.08 3.21
CA ALA A 24 -5.63 -9.63 3.10
C ALA A 24 -7.08 -9.12 3.04
N SER A 25 -7.97 -9.80 2.32
CA SER A 25 -9.40 -9.42 2.26
C SER A 25 -10.16 -9.77 3.54
N ALA A 26 -9.78 -10.86 4.22
CA ALA A 26 -10.37 -11.28 5.49
C ALA A 26 -9.69 -10.66 6.72
N ALA A 27 -8.63 -9.88 6.55
CA ALA A 27 -7.85 -9.30 7.65
C ALA A 27 -8.71 -8.60 8.70
N PRO A 28 -9.73 -7.77 8.35
CA PRO A 28 -10.60 -7.15 9.35
C PRO A 28 -11.39 -8.16 10.19
N LEU A 29 -11.77 -9.30 9.60
CA LEU A 29 -12.55 -10.34 10.27
C LEU A 29 -11.68 -11.27 11.13
N LEU A 30 -10.41 -11.45 10.76
CA LEU A 30 -9.46 -12.29 11.51
C LEU A 30 -9.15 -11.73 12.91
N PHE A 31 -9.21 -10.41 13.09
CA PHE A 31 -9.07 -9.77 14.41
C PHE A 31 -10.18 -10.12 15.40
N PHE A 32 -11.34 -10.61 14.93
CA PHE A 32 -12.44 -11.03 15.80
C PHE A 32 -12.33 -12.50 16.25
N LEU A 33 -11.34 -13.26 15.76
CA LEU A 33 -11.14 -14.64 16.15
C LEU A 33 -10.29 -14.73 17.43
N PRO A 34 -10.78 -15.41 18.50
CA PRO A 34 -10.00 -15.58 19.72
C PRO A 34 -8.72 -16.38 19.42
N GLY A 35 -7.57 -15.92 19.94
CA GLY A 35 -6.27 -16.56 19.72
C GLY A 35 -5.65 -16.32 18.33
N PHE A 36 -6.23 -15.46 17.49
CA PHE A 36 -5.62 -15.07 16.21
C PHE A 36 -4.30 -14.36 16.41
N GLU A 37 -4.19 -13.48 17.41
CA GLU A 37 -2.97 -12.73 17.70
C GLU A 37 -1.80 -13.64 18.05
N GLU A 38 -2.02 -14.69 18.85
CA GLU A 38 -0.99 -15.67 19.20
C GLU A 38 -0.51 -16.48 17.98
N ARG A 39 -1.46 -16.88 17.12
CA ARG A 39 -1.15 -17.58 15.86
C ARG A 39 -0.40 -16.68 14.89
N LEU A 40 -0.82 -15.42 14.77
CA LEU A 40 -0.15 -14.42 13.96
C LEU A 40 1.26 -14.15 14.49
N ALA A 41 1.42 -14.01 15.81
CA ALA A 41 2.71 -13.82 16.45
C ALA A 41 3.65 -15.03 16.24
N ALA A 42 3.15 -16.26 16.32
CA ALA A 42 3.91 -17.46 16.03
C ALA A 42 4.35 -17.55 14.55
N GLN A 43 3.47 -17.18 13.62
CA GLN A 43 3.82 -17.08 12.19
C GLN A 43 4.80 -15.93 11.92
N ALA A 44 4.62 -14.79 12.59
CA ALA A 44 5.50 -13.63 12.50
C ALA A 44 6.89 -13.93 13.08
N ALA A 45 7.00 -14.73 14.14
CA ALA A 45 8.28 -15.20 14.66
C ALA A 45 9.01 -16.12 13.65
N LYS A 46 8.26 -16.91 12.88
CA LYS A 46 8.82 -17.80 11.85
C LYS A 46 9.27 -17.04 10.59
N TRP A 47 8.49 -16.07 10.14
CA TRP A 47 8.77 -15.34 8.89
C TRP A 47 9.55 -14.04 9.11
N GLY A 48 9.44 -13.42 10.28
CA GLY A 48 10.07 -12.15 10.64
C GLY A 48 11.57 -12.13 10.39
N PRO A 49 12.36 -13.13 10.84
CA PRO A 49 13.81 -13.14 10.59
C PRO A 49 14.17 -13.24 9.10
N ARG A 50 13.43 -14.06 8.33
CA ARG A 50 13.65 -14.20 6.87
C ARG A 50 13.27 -12.91 6.13
N TRP A 51 12.14 -12.33 6.51
CA TRP A 51 11.66 -11.05 6.01
C TRP A 51 12.69 -9.96 6.28
N ASN A 52 13.15 -9.82 7.52
CA ASN A 52 14.11 -8.81 7.90
C ASN A 52 15.43 -8.94 7.11
N ARG A 53 15.95 -10.16 6.93
CA ARG A 53 17.16 -10.39 6.10
C ARG A 53 16.97 -9.97 4.65
N SER A 54 15.83 -10.29 4.05
CA SER A 54 15.51 -9.87 2.67
C SER A 54 15.37 -8.35 2.57
N PHE A 55 14.72 -7.70 3.54
CA PHE A 55 14.59 -6.24 3.57
C PHE A 55 15.92 -5.55 3.79
N SER A 56 16.78 -6.03 4.68
CA SER A 56 18.13 -5.45 4.88
C SER A 56 19.00 -5.52 3.61
N GLN A 57 18.79 -6.53 2.75
CA GLN A 57 19.51 -6.62 1.46
C GLN A 57 18.95 -5.67 0.39
N VAL A 58 17.64 -5.43 0.42
CA VAL A 58 16.93 -4.60 -0.56
C VAL A 58 16.94 -3.12 -0.19
N ALA A 59 16.88 -2.79 1.10
CA ALA A 59 16.92 -1.45 1.66
C ALA A 59 18.04 -0.57 1.06
N PRO A 60 19.32 -0.97 1.02
CA PRO A 60 20.37 -0.13 0.45
C PRO A 60 20.23 0.08 -1.06
N ARG A 61 19.59 -0.86 -1.78
CA ARG A 61 19.29 -0.68 -3.22
C ARG A 61 18.14 0.31 -3.41
N MET A 62 17.13 0.25 -2.54
CA MET A 62 16.02 1.20 -2.54
C MET A 62 16.48 2.60 -2.16
N GLU A 63 17.33 2.75 -1.14
CA GLU A 63 17.92 4.04 -0.75
C GLU A 63 18.73 4.66 -1.89
N ARG A 64 19.54 3.88 -2.60
CA ARG A 64 20.25 4.36 -3.81
C ARG A 64 19.29 4.72 -4.95
N GLY A 65 18.20 3.98 -5.10
CA GLY A 65 17.15 4.31 -6.06
C GLY A 65 16.44 5.62 -5.71
N ALA A 66 16.05 5.76 -4.44
CA ALA A 66 15.44 6.95 -3.89
C ALA A 66 16.34 8.17 -4.05
N ALA A 67 17.64 8.07 -3.71
CA ALA A 67 18.59 9.16 -3.89
C ALA A 67 18.74 9.64 -5.35
N LYS A 68 18.49 8.76 -6.33
CA LYS A 68 18.48 9.13 -7.76
C LYS A 68 17.16 9.74 -8.22
N VAL A 69 16.05 9.35 -7.59
CA VAL A 69 14.70 9.82 -7.92
C VAL A 69 14.37 11.14 -7.22
N GLU A 70 14.83 11.32 -5.99
CA GLU A 70 14.71 12.53 -5.15
C GLU A 70 14.95 13.83 -5.95
N PRO A 71 16.10 14.04 -6.63
CA PRO A 71 16.34 15.26 -7.39
C PRO A 71 15.41 15.41 -8.61
N ARG A 72 14.94 14.31 -9.19
CA ARG A 72 14.01 14.34 -10.34
C ARG A 72 12.60 14.70 -9.88
N MET A 73 12.16 14.17 -8.75
CA MET A 73 10.91 14.54 -8.12
C MET A 73 10.91 16.00 -7.70
N GLN A 74 11.98 16.48 -7.05
CA GLN A 74 12.11 17.89 -6.67
C GLN A 74 12.08 18.82 -7.90
N LYS A 75 12.71 18.42 -9.01
CA LYS A 75 12.62 19.16 -10.29
C LYS A 75 11.19 19.17 -10.84
N GLY A 76 10.49 18.03 -10.83
CA GLY A 76 9.10 17.93 -11.26
C GLY A 76 8.16 18.79 -10.40
N VAL A 77 8.30 18.73 -9.09
CA VAL A 77 7.55 19.57 -8.14
C VAL A 77 7.81 21.05 -8.40
N LYS A 78 9.07 21.47 -8.55
CA LYS A 78 9.43 22.85 -8.87
C LYS A 78 8.88 23.31 -10.23
N ALA A 79 8.69 22.41 -11.19
CA ALA A 79 8.10 22.76 -12.49
C ALA A 79 6.57 22.93 -12.40
N ILE A 80 5.90 22.16 -11.55
CA ILE A 80 4.43 22.12 -11.43
C ILE A 80 3.92 23.12 -10.38
N GLU A 81 4.71 23.43 -9.36
CA GLU A 81 4.32 24.32 -8.26
C GLU A 81 4.00 25.76 -8.73
N PRO A 82 4.79 26.41 -9.60
CA PRO A 82 4.46 27.75 -10.11
C PRO A 82 3.14 27.84 -10.90
N PRO A 83 2.84 26.97 -11.88
CA PRO A 83 1.56 27.04 -12.60
C PRO A 83 0.37 26.70 -11.69
N LEU A 84 0.51 25.78 -10.74
CA LEU A 84 -0.54 25.50 -9.76
C LEU A 84 -0.83 26.70 -8.85
N LYS A 85 0.21 27.38 -8.36
CA LYS A 85 0.04 28.61 -7.57
C LYS A 85 -0.68 29.70 -8.38
N ARG A 86 -0.33 29.85 -9.65
CA ARG A 86 -1.01 30.80 -10.55
C ARG A 86 -2.48 30.42 -10.78
N ALA A 87 -2.78 29.15 -10.99
CA ALA A 87 -4.14 28.66 -11.12
C ALA A 87 -4.96 28.90 -9.84
N ALA A 88 -4.40 28.61 -8.67
CA ALA A 88 -5.05 28.87 -7.38
C ALA A 88 -5.37 30.37 -7.20
N ILE A 89 -4.43 31.27 -7.53
CA ILE A 89 -4.65 32.72 -7.46
C ILE A 89 -5.73 33.17 -8.47
N ALA A 90 -5.73 32.60 -9.68
CA ALA A 90 -6.73 32.93 -10.69
C ALA A 90 -8.14 32.52 -10.25
N ILE A 91 -8.28 31.32 -9.68
CA ILE A 91 -9.54 30.82 -9.12
C ILE A 91 -10.01 31.71 -7.97
N ASP A 92 -9.13 32.06 -7.02
CA ASP A 92 -9.45 32.94 -5.89
C ASP A 92 -9.97 34.31 -6.36
N ARG A 93 -9.31 34.92 -7.35
CA ARG A 93 -9.76 36.19 -7.96
C ARG A 93 -11.13 36.05 -8.61
N ASN A 94 -11.38 34.95 -9.30
CA ASN A 94 -12.65 34.73 -10.01
C ASN A 94 -13.81 34.50 -9.03
N ILE A 95 -13.57 33.76 -7.94
CA ILE A 95 -14.54 33.58 -6.85
C ILE A 95 -14.85 34.93 -6.19
N LYS A 96 -13.84 35.72 -5.86
CA LYS A 96 -14.04 37.08 -5.29
C LYS A 96 -14.83 37.98 -6.23
N PHE A 97 -14.56 37.92 -7.53
CA PHE A 97 -15.31 38.67 -8.52
C PHE A 97 -16.78 38.23 -8.57
N ALA A 98 -17.05 36.93 -8.64
CA ALA A 98 -18.40 36.37 -8.65
C ALA A 98 -19.19 36.78 -7.40
N LEU A 99 -18.59 36.67 -6.21
CA LEU A 99 -19.22 37.08 -4.94
C LEU A 99 -19.53 38.59 -4.90
N ASN A 100 -18.62 39.43 -5.39
CA ASN A 100 -18.84 40.87 -5.43
C ASN A 100 -19.91 41.27 -6.47
N SER A 101 -19.99 40.55 -7.60
CA SER A 101 -21.01 40.77 -8.63
C SER A 101 -22.41 40.39 -8.15
N SER A 102 -22.53 39.34 -7.33
CA SER A 102 -23.80 38.87 -6.76
C SER A 102 -24.32 39.75 -5.60
N ARG A 103 -23.49 40.66 -5.07
CA ARG A 103 -23.85 41.55 -3.94
C ARG A 103 -24.37 42.91 -4.41
N LYS A 104 -24.21 43.26 -5.69
CA LYS A 104 -24.79 44.47 -6.29
C LYS A 104 -26.16 44.14 -6.89
#